data_AF-A0A728ARC2-F1
#
_entry.id   AF-A0A728ARC2-F1
#
_cell.length_a   1.000
_cell.length_b   1.000
_cell.length_c   1.000
_cell.angle_alpha   90.00
_cell.angle_beta   90.00
_cell.angle_gamma   90.00
#
_symmetry.space_group_name_H-M   'P 1'
#
loop_
_entity.id
_entity.type
_entity.pdbx_description
1 polymer ?
#
loop_
_entity_poly.entity_id
_entity_poly.type
_entity_poly.pdbx_seq_one_letter_code
_entity_poly.pdbx_strand_id
1 'polypeptide(L)'
;DSFRKSQNRCFVDASVFPRNNIREYISLYDTVIIAIPLADSPNSQSFYDIFKISKIELLELVRRGRIKFVAFQNLQRYDSNFLADVLSVDPECVLFSRRLAAATLLAIREKTGLFGFAFDSSTQYNLLKECYNSKVDALKILAESLSENIAFFEYGINQRGALGISQFCGASFAAQIYKSRGRDYGIELMTSAMSLEFSLGLGAHHFPFEHTGYSEVNACKILNGIYNGVQQSQNELREMEIQTLLSNIFTINNDMNVLELDDILS
;
A
#
# COMPACT_ATOMS: atom_id res chain seq x y z
N ASP A 1 17.66 -4.68 2.94
CA ASP A 1 16.78 -3.53 3.22
C ASP A 1 16.18 -3.68 4.61
N SER A 2 16.23 -2.66 5.47
CA SER A 2 15.79 -2.76 6.88
C SER A 2 14.29 -3.06 7.00
N PHE A 3 13.50 -2.62 6.00
CA PHE A 3 12.08 -2.88 5.88
C PHE A 3 11.74 -4.34 5.57
N ARG A 4 12.73 -5.13 5.11
CA ARG A 4 12.56 -6.53 4.73
C ARG A 4 13.05 -7.56 5.76
N LYS A 5 13.49 -7.13 6.95
CA LYS A 5 14.13 -8.00 7.94
C LYS A 5 13.18 -8.72 8.92
N SER A 6 12.02 -8.14 9.28
CA SER A 6 11.08 -8.79 10.24
C SER A 6 10.23 -9.86 9.54
N GLN A 7 9.85 -10.94 10.22
CA GLN A 7 9.04 -11.97 9.56
C GLN A 7 7.56 -11.60 9.44
N ASN A 8 7.02 -10.85 10.40
CA ASN A 8 5.61 -10.49 10.42
C ASN A 8 5.42 -8.96 10.44
N ARG A 9 4.89 -8.39 9.35
CA ARG A 9 4.71 -6.94 9.20
C ARG A 9 3.45 -6.58 8.44
N CYS A 10 2.91 -5.40 8.71
CA CYS A 10 1.78 -4.84 7.97
C CYS A 10 2.07 -3.45 7.41
N PHE A 11 1.29 -3.07 6.42
CA PHE A 11 1.28 -1.73 5.84
C PHE A 11 -0.09 -1.09 6.03
N VAL A 12 -0.09 0.09 6.65
CA VAL A 12 -1.29 0.87 6.97
C VAL A 12 -1.17 2.24 6.29
N ASP A 13 -2.08 2.54 5.36
CA ASP A 13 -2.09 3.83 4.68
C ASP A 13 -2.91 4.86 5.45
N ALA A 14 -2.24 5.67 6.27
CA ALA A 14 -2.85 6.76 7.04
C ALA A 14 -2.73 8.13 6.34
N SER A 15 -2.40 8.16 5.04
CA SER A 15 -2.13 9.43 4.33
C SER A 15 -3.36 10.33 4.20
N VAL A 16 -4.54 9.74 4.02
CA VAL A 16 -5.82 10.45 3.80
C VAL A 16 -6.88 10.07 4.81
N PHE A 17 -7.08 8.76 5.04
CA PHE A 17 -8.14 8.27 5.91
C PHE A 17 -7.62 8.01 7.33
N PRO A 18 -8.42 8.33 8.38
CA PRO A 18 -8.08 7.96 9.75
C PRO A 18 -8.08 6.44 9.89
N ARG A 19 -7.19 5.93 10.75
CA ARG A 19 -6.98 4.51 11.00
C ARG A 19 -7.30 4.16 12.44
N ASN A 20 -7.30 2.87 12.73
CA ASN A 20 -7.54 2.38 14.09
C ASN A 20 -6.35 2.70 15.00
N ASN A 21 -6.55 2.44 16.30
CA ASN A 21 -5.52 2.63 17.32
C ASN A 21 -4.27 1.80 16.98
N ILE A 22 -3.08 2.37 17.21
CA ILE A 22 -1.81 1.68 16.91
C ILE A 22 -1.67 0.33 17.62
N ARG A 23 -2.27 0.22 18.81
CA ARG A 23 -2.32 -1.00 19.64
C ARG A 23 -2.88 -2.19 18.86
N GLU A 24 -3.82 -1.95 17.95
CA GLU A 24 -4.42 -3.01 17.16
C GLU A 24 -3.39 -3.66 16.24
N TYR A 25 -2.55 -2.86 15.59
CA TYR A 25 -1.56 -3.37 14.65
C TYR A 25 -0.34 -3.96 15.36
N ILE A 26 0.20 -3.30 16.39
CA ILE A 26 1.40 -3.81 17.10
C ILE A 26 1.12 -5.10 17.88
N SER A 27 -0.15 -5.37 18.21
CA SER A 27 -0.55 -6.63 18.84
C SER A 27 -0.47 -7.84 17.90
N LEU A 28 -0.57 -7.60 16.59
CA LEU A 28 -0.62 -8.64 15.56
C LEU A 28 0.67 -8.74 14.74
N TYR A 29 1.50 -7.69 14.72
CA TYR A 29 2.66 -7.58 13.84
C TYR A 29 3.91 -7.11 14.57
N ASP A 30 5.07 -7.64 14.16
CA ASP A 30 6.37 -7.22 14.71
C ASP A 30 6.74 -5.80 14.27
N THR A 31 6.30 -5.42 13.07
CA THR A 31 6.57 -4.11 12.49
C THR A 31 5.33 -3.58 11.77
N VAL A 32 4.91 -2.39 12.14
CA VAL A 32 3.83 -1.65 11.49
C VAL A 32 4.46 -0.57 10.62
N ILE A 33 4.28 -0.68 9.30
CA ILE A 33 4.76 0.31 8.33
C ILE A 33 3.60 1.25 7.99
N ILE A 34 3.76 2.54 8.25
CA ILE A 34 2.67 3.51 8.14
C ILE A 34 2.97 4.53 7.05
N ALA A 35 2.03 4.73 6.13
CA ALA A 35 2.10 5.87 5.22
C ALA A 35 1.74 7.14 6.00
N ILE A 36 2.66 8.11 6.05
CA ILE A 36 2.54 9.27 6.93
C ILE A 36 1.31 10.11 6.53
N PRO A 37 0.50 10.59 7.50
CA PRO A 37 -0.59 11.52 7.26
C PRO A 37 -0.10 12.79 6.55
N LEU A 38 -0.86 13.24 5.54
CA LEU A 38 -0.56 14.48 4.83
C LEU A 38 -1.03 15.67 5.67
N ALA A 39 -0.14 16.66 5.83
CA ALA A 39 -0.42 17.86 6.63
C ALA A 39 -1.47 18.77 5.97
N ASP A 40 -1.59 18.72 4.65
CA ASP A 40 -2.47 19.57 3.83
C ASP A 40 -3.86 18.96 3.56
N SER A 41 -4.21 17.84 4.20
CA SER A 41 -5.54 17.23 4.04
C SER A 41 -6.63 18.05 4.76
N PRO A 42 -7.81 18.28 4.17
CA PRO A 42 -8.91 19.01 4.82
C PRO A 42 -9.39 18.41 6.15
N ASN A 43 -9.15 17.11 6.34
CA ASN A 43 -9.46 16.36 7.56
C ASN A 43 -8.16 15.92 8.28
N SER A 44 -7.07 16.68 8.14
CA SER A 44 -5.77 16.32 8.72
C SER A 44 -5.88 16.27 10.25
N GLN A 45 -5.99 15.06 10.76
CA GLN A 45 -5.72 14.76 12.16
C GLN A 45 -4.22 14.53 12.29
N SER A 46 -3.65 14.93 13.43
CA SER A 46 -2.25 14.62 13.69
C SER A 46 -2.06 13.10 13.76
N PHE A 47 -0.86 12.62 13.45
CA PHE A 47 -0.52 11.22 13.62
C PHE A 47 -0.87 10.71 15.02
N TYR A 48 -0.59 11.53 16.05
CA TYR A 48 -0.86 11.24 17.44
C TYR A 48 -2.35 11.03 17.74
N ASP A 49 -3.21 11.83 17.11
CA ASP A 49 -4.66 11.75 17.29
C ASP A 49 -5.26 10.53 16.59
N ILE A 50 -4.79 10.19 15.40
CA ILE A 50 -5.25 9.02 14.65
C ILE A 50 -4.92 7.75 15.43
N PHE A 51 -3.65 7.62 15.84
CA PHE A 51 -3.13 6.40 16.43
C PHE A 51 -3.25 6.33 17.95
N LYS A 52 -3.76 7.39 18.60
CA LYS A 52 -3.92 7.50 20.06
C LYS A 52 -2.62 7.17 20.81
N ILE A 53 -1.56 7.85 20.41
CA ILE A 53 -0.20 7.64 20.92
C ILE A 53 0.49 8.99 21.20
N SER A 54 1.31 9.05 22.24
CA SER A 54 2.14 10.23 22.53
C SER A 54 3.43 10.26 21.69
N LYS A 55 4.06 11.44 21.60
CA LYS A 55 5.36 11.59 20.93
C LYS A 55 6.45 10.69 21.54
N ILE A 56 6.49 10.57 22.87
CA ILE A 56 7.51 9.77 23.55
C ILE A 56 7.35 8.29 23.19
N GLU A 57 6.13 7.76 23.28
CA GLU A 57 5.84 6.37 22.91
C GLU A 57 6.15 6.10 21.43
N LEU A 58 5.78 7.03 20.53
CA LEU A 58 6.09 6.90 19.11
C LEU A 58 7.60 6.77 18.86
N LEU A 59 8.39 7.69 19.42
CA LEU A 59 9.84 7.72 19.20
C LEU A 59 10.51 6.47 19.79
N GLU A 60 10.01 5.94 20.90
CA GLU A 60 10.49 4.68 21.46
C GLU A 60 10.13 3.47 20.58
N LEU A 61 8.91 3.39 20.05
CA LEU A 61 8.53 2.32 19.11
C LEU A 61 9.33 2.37 17.81
N VAL A 62 9.68 3.58 17.33
CA VAL A 62 10.58 3.76 16.19
C VAL A 62 11.98 3.24 16.53
N ARG A 63 12.52 3.60 17.70
CA ARG A 63 13.82 3.11 18.19
C ARG A 63 13.87 1.59 18.28
N ARG A 64 12.79 0.97 18.74
CA ARG A 64 12.63 -0.49 18.83
C ARG A 64 12.39 -1.17 17.47
N GLY A 65 12.19 -0.40 16.40
CA GLY A 65 11.89 -0.91 15.06
C GLY A 65 10.47 -1.46 14.90
N ARG A 66 9.58 -1.20 15.87
CA ARG A 66 8.17 -1.62 15.86
C ARG A 66 7.33 -0.77 14.91
N ILE A 67 7.71 0.49 14.71
CA ILE A 67 7.06 1.39 13.75
C ILE A 67 8.08 1.86 12.71
N LYS A 68 7.67 1.82 11.45
CA LYS A 68 8.37 2.42 10.31
C LYS A 68 7.41 3.23 9.45
N PHE A 69 7.95 4.05 8.57
CA PHE A 69 7.18 4.99 7.79
C PHE A 69 7.46 4.93 6.31
N VAL A 70 6.47 5.39 5.54
CA VAL A 70 6.58 5.67 4.13
C VAL A 70 6.17 7.12 3.87
N ALA A 71 7.04 7.84 3.16
CA ALA A 71 6.77 9.17 2.61
C ALA A 71 6.78 9.08 1.07
N PHE A 72 5.62 8.75 0.50
CA PHE A 72 5.49 8.45 -0.93
C PHE A 72 5.19 9.68 -1.81
N GLN A 73 4.88 10.83 -1.21
CA GLN A 73 4.61 12.10 -1.91
C GLN A 73 5.74 13.12 -1.74
N ASN A 74 5.54 14.33 -2.26
CA ASN A 74 6.46 15.46 -2.07
C ASN A 74 6.60 15.78 -0.57
N LEU A 75 7.85 15.97 -0.11
CA LEU A 75 8.17 16.24 1.30
C LEU A 75 7.46 17.47 1.87
N GLN A 76 7.14 18.45 1.02
CA GLN A 76 6.40 19.66 1.42
C GLN A 76 4.98 19.39 1.92
N ARG A 77 4.42 18.20 1.64
CA ARG A 77 3.07 17.80 2.08
C ARG A 77 3.04 17.16 3.47
N TYR A 78 4.19 16.96 4.10
CA TYR A 78 4.29 16.33 5.42
C TYR A 78 4.72 17.35 6.47
N ASP A 79 4.40 17.06 7.74
CA ASP A 79 4.90 17.84 8.87
C ASP A 79 6.43 17.65 9.00
N SER A 80 7.17 18.73 8.80
CA SER A 80 8.63 18.74 8.86
C SER A 80 9.17 18.41 10.25
N ASN A 81 8.46 18.80 11.31
CA ASN A 81 8.86 18.51 12.68
C ASN A 81 8.71 17.02 12.97
N PHE A 82 7.57 16.43 12.58
CA PHE A 82 7.35 14.99 12.68
C PHE A 82 8.46 14.20 11.99
N LEU A 83 8.77 14.55 10.73
CA LEU A 83 9.83 13.88 9.96
C LEU A 83 11.20 14.04 10.63
N ALA A 84 11.55 15.25 11.09
CA ALA A 84 12.82 15.50 11.76
C ALA A 84 12.94 14.68 13.06
N ASP A 85 11.87 14.63 13.85
CA ASP A 85 11.82 13.88 15.11
C ASP A 85 12.09 12.38 14.88
N VAL A 86 11.37 11.73 13.95
CA VAL A 86 11.53 10.27 13.74
C VAL A 86 12.87 9.94 13.08
N LEU A 87 13.34 10.76 12.14
CA LEU A 87 14.64 10.57 11.47
C LEU A 87 15.82 10.80 12.42
N SER A 88 15.66 11.62 13.47
CA SER A 88 16.68 11.79 14.50
C SER A 88 16.87 10.54 15.37
N VAL A 89 15.84 9.70 15.47
CA VAL A 89 15.87 8.44 16.23
C VAL A 89 16.45 7.30 15.38
N ASP A 90 15.93 7.11 14.16
CA ASP A 90 16.43 6.13 13.20
C ASP A 90 16.35 6.71 11.77
N PRO A 91 17.50 7.04 11.14
CA PRO A 91 17.53 7.55 9.77
C PRO A 91 16.93 6.59 8.72
N GLU A 92 16.90 5.28 9.01
CA GLU A 92 16.35 4.26 8.10
C GLU A 92 14.90 3.89 8.45
N CYS A 93 14.22 4.64 9.34
CA CYS A 93 12.82 4.38 9.67
C CYS A 93 11.83 4.90 8.62
N VAL A 94 12.25 5.80 7.71
CA VAL A 94 11.41 6.37 6.65
C VAL A 94 11.86 5.89 5.28
N LEU A 95 10.94 5.32 4.50
CA LEU A 95 11.17 4.94 3.12
C LEU A 95 10.51 5.95 2.17
N PHE A 96 11.33 6.64 1.39
CA PHE A 96 10.88 7.69 0.48
C PHE A 96 10.42 7.17 -0.88
N SER A 97 9.61 7.99 -1.55
CA SER A 97 8.91 7.69 -2.81
C SER A 97 9.72 6.88 -3.86
N ARG A 98 10.96 7.27 -4.18
CA ARG A 98 11.75 6.55 -5.21
C ARG A 98 12.17 5.14 -4.79
N ARG A 99 12.59 4.96 -3.53
CA ARG A 99 12.92 3.63 -2.99
C ARG A 99 11.66 2.78 -2.92
N LEU A 100 10.52 3.37 -2.54
CA LEU A 100 9.24 2.66 -2.49
C LEU A 100 8.84 2.20 -3.88
N ALA A 101 9.01 3.08 -4.86
CA ALA A 101 8.64 2.80 -6.23
C ALA A 101 9.44 1.61 -6.78
N ALA A 102 10.76 1.63 -6.58
CA ALA A 102 11.63 0.53 -6.98
C ALA A 102 11.26 -0.79 -6.30
N ALA A 103 11.07 -0.79 -4.97
CA ALA A 103 10.70 -1.98 -4.22
C ALA A 103 9.36 -2.58 -4.68
N THR A 104 8.39 -1.70 -4.93
CA THR A 104 7.05 -2.07 -5.42
C THR A 104 7.10 -2.66 -6.82
N LEU A 105 7.78 -2.00 -7.75
CA LEU A 105 7.91 -2.50 -9.12
C LEU A 105 8.64 -3.84 -9.19
N LEU A 106 9.69 -4.03 -8.38
CA LEU A 106 10.38 -5.31 -8.29
C LEU A 106 9.44 -6.43 -7.81
N ALA A 107 8.63 -6.17 -6.78
CA ALA A 107 7.67 -7.15 -6.30
C ALA A 107 6.57 -7.46 -7.32
N ILE A 108 6.03 -6.44 -8.00
CA ILE A 108 5.03 -6.62 -9.07
C ILE A 108 5.61 -7.46 -10.22
N ARG A 109 6.86 -7.18 -10.62
CA ARG A 109 7.57 -7.93 -11.67
C ARG A 109 7.75 -9.39 -11.29
N GLU A 110 8.26 -9.65 -10.09
CA GLU A 110 8.48 -11.01 -9.56
C GLU A 110 7.18 -11.82 -9.52
N LYS A 111 6.08 -11.16 -9.13
CA LYS A 111 4.80 -11.82 -8.92
C LYS A 111 4.00 -12.06 -10.19
N THR A 112 4.03 -11.12 -11.13
CA THR A 112 3.17 -11.17 -12.33
C THR A 112 3.89 -11.61 -13.59
N GLY A 113 5.21 -11.41 -13.67
CA GLY A 113 5.97 -11.64 -14.90
C GLY A 113 5.57 -10.75 -16.08
N LEU A 114 4.68 -9.78 -15.88
CA LEU A 114 4.05 -8.99 -16.94
C LEU A 114 4.05 -7.50 -16.64
N PHE A 115 3.49 -7.11 -15.49
CA PHE A 115 3.40 -5.71 -15.11
C PHE A 115 4.73 -5.17 -14.59
N GLY A 116 4.93 -3.86 -14.78
CA GLY A 116 6.12 -3.15 -14.33
C GLY A 116 7.39 -3.45 -15.13
N PHE A 117 7.38 -4.32 -16.14
CA PHE A 117 8.54 -4.58 -17.01
C PHE A 117 8.70 -3.50 -18.09
N ALA A 118 9.96 -3.19 -18.41
CA ALA A 118 10.32 -2.56 -19.67
C ALA A 118 10.89 -3.67 -20.57
N PHE A 119 10.07 -4.18 -21.48
CA PHE A 119 10.51 -5.16 -22.47
C PHE A 119 11.37 -4.46 -23.53
N ASP A 120 12.26 -5.20 -24.20
CA ASP A 120 12.87 -4.68 -25.43
C ASP A 120 11.80 -4.50 -26.52
N SER A 121 12.06 -3.62 -27.48
CA SER A 121 11.09 -3.25 -28.51
C SER A 121 10.55 -4.45 -29.30
N SER A 122 11.37 -5.49 -29.52
CA SER A 122 10.96 -6.67 -30.29
C SER A 122 10.01 -7.54 -29.47
N THR A 123 10.38 -7.83 -28.21
CA THR A 123 9.53 -8.57 -27.27
C THR A 123 8.21 -7.85 -27.03
N GLN A 124 8.26 -6.54 -26.81
CA GLN A 124 7.07 -5.72 -26.61
C GLN A 124 6.15 -5.80 -27.83
N TYR A 125 6.67 -5.54 -29.03
CA TYR A 125 5.86 -5.59 -30.25
C TYR A 125 5.21 -6.96 -30.46
N ASN A 126 5.97 -8.05 -30.29
CA ASN A 126 5.46 -9.40 -30.46
C ASN A 126 4.37 -9.72 -29.43
N LEU A 127 4.58 -9.43 -28.14
CA LEU A 127 3.59 -9.64 -27.09
C LEU A 127 2.28 -8.90 -27.40
N LEU A 128 2.38 -7.58 -27.67
CA LEU A 128 1.21 -6.75 -27.95
C LEU A 128 0.47 -7.21 -29.19
N LYS A 129 1.20 -7.55 -30.26
CA LYS A 129 0.62 -8.03 -31.53
C LYS A 129 -0.13 -9.35 -31.34
N GLU A 130 0.47 -10.32 -30.65
CA GLU A 130 -0.18 -11.63 -30.41
C GLU A 130 -1.41 -11.48 -29.50
N CYS A 131 -1.32 -10.67 -28.45
CA CYS A 131 -2.46 -10.39 -27.58
C CYS A 131 -3.60 -9.67 -28.33
N TYR A 132 -3.30 -8.68 -29.16
CA TYR A 132 -4.29 -7.92 -29.92
C TYR A 132 -4.98 -8.74 -31.03
N ASN A 133 -4.23 -9.61 -31.70
CA ASN A 133 -4.77 -10.49 -32.74
C ASN A 133 -5.50 -11.73 -32.17
N SER A 134 -5.46 -11.91 -30.85
CA SER A 134 -6.20 -12.98 -30.18
C SER A 134 -7.71 -12.83 -30.38
N LYS A 135 -8.43 -13.96 -30.38
CA LYS A 135 -9.90 -13.99 -30.36
C LYS A 135 -10.49 -13.72 -28.97
N VAL A 136 -9.65 -13.57 -27.95
CA VAL A 136 -10.05 -13.35 -26.56
C VAL A 136 -10.04 -11.84 -26.26
N ASP A 137 -11.21 -11.25 -26.00
CA ASP A 137 -11.33 -9.81 -25.77
C ASP A 137 -10.51 -9.31 -24.57
N ALA A 138 -10.37 -10.13 -23.52
CA ALA A 138 -9.52 -9.79 -22.38
C ALA A 138 -8.03 -9.61 -22.76
N LEU A 139 -7.54 -10.35 -23.75
CA LEU A 139 -6.17 -10.21 -24.25
C LEU A 139 -6.00 -8.96 -25.12
N LYS A 140 -7.05 -8.54 -25.84
CA LYS A 140 -7.04 -7.26 -26.55
C LYS A 140 -6.98 -6.08 -25.59
N ILE A 141 -7.82 -6.09 -24.56
CA ILE A 141 -7.82 -5.07 -23.50
C ILE A 141 -6.46 -5.05 -22.81
N LEU A 142 -5.86 -6.21 -22.56
CA LEU A 142 -4.51 -6.29 -21.98
C LEU A 142 -3.46 -5.64 -22.90
N ALA A 143 -3.51 -5.93 -24.20
CA ALA A 143 -2.59 -5.32 -25.18
C ALA A 143 -2.74 -3.80 -25.22
N GLU A 144 -3.97 -3.29 -25.26
CA GLU A 144 -4.25 -1.86 -25.25
C GLU A 144 -3.73 -1.20 -23.95
N SER A 145 -4.02 -1.82 -22.79
CA SER A 145 -3.53 -1.36 -21.50
C SER A 145 -2.01 -1.26 -21.43
N LEU A 146 -1.32 -2.33 -21.84
CA LEU A 146 0.14 -2.37 -21.82
C LEU A 146 0.74 -1.37 -22.81
N SER A 147 0.15 -1.21 -23.99
CA SER A 147 0.61 -0.26 -25.00
C SER A 147 0.54 1.19 -24.49
N GLU A 148 -0.57 1.58 -23.85
CA GLU A 148 -0.73 2.91 -23.28
C GLU A 148 0.23 3.17 -22.12
N ASN A 149 0.38 2.17 -21.23
CA ASN A 149 1.16 2.34 -20.02
C ASN A 149 2.67 2.37 -20.29
N ILE A 150 3.19 1.51 -21.18
CA ILE A 150 4.64 1.42 -21.43
C ILE A 150 5.21 2.72 -22.00
N ALA A 151 4.47 3.40 -22.90
CA ALA A 151 4.94 4.62 -23.55
C ALA A 151 5.27 5.75 -22.55
N PHE A 152 4.57 5.79 -21.43
CA PHE A 152 4.73 6.83 -20.41
C PHE A 152 5.28 6.31 -19.09
N PHE A 153 5.60 5.01 -18.99
CA PHE A 153 5.97 4.36 -17.74
C PHE A 153 7.19 5.02 -17.08
N GLU A 154 8.30 5.11 -17.81
CA GLU A 154 9.56 5.68 -17.28
C GLU A 154 9.37 7.16 -16.89
N TYR A 155 8.71 7.94 -17.75
CA TYR A 155 8.42 9.34 -17.49
C TYR A 155 7.52 9.51 -16.25
N GLY A 156 6.46 8.72 -16.16
CA GLY A 156 5.49 8.78 -15.07
C GLY A 156 6.09 8.40 -13.73
N ILE A 157 6.90 7.34 -13.67
CA ILE A 157 7.62 6.95 -12.45
C ILE A 157 8.67 7.99 -12.06
N ASN A 158 9.38 8.57 -13.02
CA ASN A 158 10.37 9.62 -12.73
C ASN A 158 9.74 10.90 -12.15
N GLN A 159 8.57 11.29 -12.65
CA GLN A 159 7.87 12.50 -12.21
C GLN A 159 7.04 12.30 -10.93
N ARG A 160 6.37 11.15 -10.79
CA ARG A 160 5.41 10.89 -9.70
C ARG A 160 5.94 9.96 -8.62
N GLY A 161 7.06 9.29 -8.85
CA GLY A 161 7.61 8.30 -7.93
C GLY A 161 6.60 7.18 -7.67
N ALA A 162 6.44 6.83 -6.39
CA ALA A 162 5.54 5.75 -5.98
C ALA A 162 4.06 6.01 -6.29
N LEU A 163 3.61 7.27 -6.31
CA LEU A 163 2.24 7.63 -6.72
C LEU A 163 1.91 7.18 -8.15
N GLY A 164 2.91 7.10 -9.02
CA GLY A 164 2.69 6.74 -10.43
C GLY A 164 2.41 5.26 -10.64
N ILE A 165 2.75 4.38 -9.69
CA ILE A 165 2.76 2.93 -9.94
C ILE A 165 1.39 2.37 -10.29
N SER A 166 0.36 2.74 -9.51
CA SER A 166 -0.99 2.20 -9.71
C SER A 166 -1.57 2.55 -11.07
N GLN A 167 -1.10 3.65 -11.68
CA GLN A 167 -1.54 4.08 -13.00
C GLN A 167 -0.98 3.22 -14.14
N PHE A 168 0.12 2.50 -13.92
CA PHE A 168 0.81 1.76 -14.98
C PHE A 168 0.82 0.24 -14.79
N CYS A 169 0.18 -0.25 -13.72
CA CYS A 169 0.17 -1.67 -13.38
C CYS A 169 -1.26 -2.24 -13.44
N GLY A 170 -1.56 -3.22 -12.58
CA GLY A 170 -2.80 -3.99 -12.62
C GLY A 170 -4.08 -3.16 -12.46
N ALA A 171 -4.04 -1.99 -11.83
CA ALA A 171 -5.23 -1.15 -11.66
C ALA A 171 -5.71 -0.51 -12.97
N SER A 172 -4.78 -0.04 -13.80
CA SER A 172 -5.10 0.50 -15.14
C SER A 172 -5.74 -0.58 -16.02
N PHE A 173 -5.19 -1.80 -16.00
CA PHE A 173 -5.78 -2.94 -16.69
C PHE A 173 -7.17 -3.30 -16.18
N ALA A 174 -7.36 -3.37 -14.85
CA ALA A 174 -8.66 -3.61 -14.23
C ALA A 174 -9.69 -2.56 -14.65
N ALA A 175 -9.31 -1.28 -14.64
CA ALA A 175 -10.17 -0.17 -15.01
C ALA A 175 -10.64 -0.29 -16.47
N GLN A 176 -9.75 -0.65 -17.40
CA GLN A 176 -10.10 -0.86 -18.80
C GLN A 176 -11.06 -2.05 -19.01
N ILE A 177 -10.94 -3.13 -18.23
CA ILE A 177 -11.91 -4.24 -18.26
C ILE A 177 -13.31 -3.77 -17.87
N TYR A 178 -13.45 -2.95 -16.84
CA TYR A 178 -14.76 -2.43 -16.44
C TYR A 178 -15.29 -1.40 -17.43
N LYS A 179 -14.41 -0.55 -17.97
CA LYS A 179 -14.76 0.46 -18.96
C LYS A 179 -15.32 -0.16 -20.23
N SER A 180 -14.76 -1.28 -20.71
CA SER A 180 -15.30 -2.02 -21.85
C SER A 180 -16.70 -2.61 -21.61
N ARG A 181 -17.09 -2.77 -20.35
CA ARG A 181 -18.44 -3.20 -19.91
C ARG A 181 -19.36 -2.01 -19.58
N GLY A 182 -18.97 -0.79 -19.93
CA GLY A 182 -19.76 0.42 -19.71
C GLY A 182 -19.74 0.95 -18.27
N ARG A 183 -18.75 0.56 -17.45
CA ARG A 183 -18.59 1.06 -16.08
C ARG A 183 -17.21 1.67 -15.88
N ASP A 184 -17.14 2.93 -15.46
CA ASP A 184 -15.87 3.59 -15.16
C ASP A 184 -15.60 3.54 -13.66
N TYR A 185 -14.61 2.76 -13.26
CA TYR A 185 -14.12 2.63 -11.87
C TYR A 185 -12.64 2.99 -11.77
N GLY A 186 -12.14 3.82 -12.69
CA GLY A 186 -10.71 4.13 -12.79
C GLY A 186 -10.15 4.73 -11.50
N ILE A 187 -10.89 5.65 -10.86
CA ILE A 187 -10.44 6.32 -9.64
C ILE A 187 -10.36 5.31 -8.50
N GLU A 188 -11.43 4.58 -8.23
CA GLU A 188 -11.55 3.63 -7.12
C GLU A 188 -10.47 2.54 -7.21
N LEU A 189 -10.25 2.00 -8.41
CA LEU A 189 -9.24 0.97 -8.62
C LEU A 189 -7.82 1.53 -8.45
N MET A 190 -7.52 2.72 -9.00
CA MET A 190 -6.18 3.30 -8.90
C MET A 190 -5.85 3.76 -7.48
N THR A 191 -6.80 4.33 -6.73
CA THR A 191 -6.58 4.78 -5.36
C THR A 191 -6.40 3.59 -4.42
N SER A 192 -7.26 2.56 -4.52
CA SER A 192 -7.13 1.36 -3.68
C SER A 192 -5.92 0.49 -4.05
N ALA A 193 -5.43 0.57 -5.29
CA ALA A 193 -4.24 -0.17 -5.70
C ALA A 193 -2.96 0.33 -5.05
N MET A 194 -2.84 1.64 -4.75
CA MET A 194 -1.59 2.19 -4.23
C MET A 194 -1.13 1.51 -2.95
N SER A 195 -2.02 1.44 -1.95
CA SER A 195 -1.68 0.85 -0.66
C SER A 195 -1.42 -0.65 -0.76
N LEU A 196 -2.14 -1.34 -1.64
CA LEU A 196 -1.93 -2.77 -1.93
C LEU A 196 -0.59 -3.03 -2.62
N GLU A 197 -0.24 -2.24 -3.64
CA GLU A 197 1.00 -2.40 -4.37
C GLU A 197 2.21 -2.08 -3.49
N PHE A 198 2.12 -1.02 -2.67
CA PHE A 198 3.17 -0.70 -1.70
C PHE A 198 3.37 -1.84 -0.70
N SER A 199 2.29 -2.46 -0.21
CA SER A 199 2.41 -3.59 0.70
C SER A 199 3.10 -4.79 0.03
N LEU A 200 2.85 -5.04 -1.27
CA LEU A 200 3.60 -6.05 -2.05
C LEU A 200 5.09 -5.72 -2.08
N GLY A 201 5.46 -4.47 -2.40
CA GLY A 201 6.84 -4.00 -2.43
C GLY A 201 7.56 -4.12 -1.09
N LEU A 202 6.83 -3.86 -0.01
CA LEU A 202 7.30 -3.92 1.36
C LEU A 202 7.27 -5.33 1.94
N GLY A 203 6.69 -6.31 1.25
CA GLY A 203 6.47 -7.65 1.78
C GLY A 203 5.65 -7.61 3.08
N ALA A 204 4.58 -6.82 3.08
CA ALA A 204 3.75 -6.52 4.24
C ALA A 204 2.29 -6.92 3.98
N HIS A 205 1.59 -7.31 5.06
CA HIS A 205 0.15 -7.50 5.01
C HIS A 205 -0.57 -6.18 4.70
N HIS A 206 -1.52 -6.20 3.77
CA HIS A 206 -2.30 -5.04 3.37
C HIS A 206 -3.56 -4.90 4.22
N PHE A 207 -3.88 -3.67 4.63
CA PHE A 207 -5.15 -3.34 5.28
C PHE A 207 -5.98 -2.41 4.38
N PRO A 208 -6.97 -2.94 3.63
CA PRO A 208 -7.92 -2.12 2.90
C PRO A 208 -8.70 -1.24 3.87
N PHE A 209 -8.86 0.04 3.55
CA PHE A 209 -9.70 0.92 4.36
C PHE A 209 -11.18 0.55 4.24
N GLU A 210 -11.88 0.56 5.37
CA GLU A 210 -13.32 0.32 5.43
C GLU A 210 -13.99 1.25 6.46
N HIS A 211 -14.99 2.01 6.04
CA HIS A 211 -15.81 2.84 6.91
C HIS A 211 -17.25 2.93 6.39
N THR A 212 -18.15 3.48 7.20
CA THR A 212 -19.54 3.73 6.77
C THR A 212 -19.55 4.77 5.65
N GLY A 213 -19.69 4.31 4.40
CA GLY A 213 -19.83 5.14 3.20
C GLY A 213 -18.76 4.91 2.12
N TYR A 214 -17.63 4.29 2.46
CA TYR A 214 -16.57 3.96 1.50
C TYR A 214 -15.77 2.73 1.97
N SER A 215 -15.47 1.82 1.04
CA SER A 215 -14.71 0.60 1.32
C SER A 215 -13.83 0.24 0.13
N GLU A 216 -12.55 0.02 0.41
CA GLU A 216 -11.55 -0.41 -0.57
C GLU A 216 -11.57 -1.92 -0.79
N VAL A 217 -12.24 -2.66 0.10
CA VAL A 217 -12.21 -4.12 0.18
C VAL A 217 -12.50 -4.78 -1.18
N ASN A 218 -13.54 -4.34 -1.90
CA ASN A 218 -13.90 -4.93 -3.19
C ASN A 218 -12.90 -4.59 -4.31
N ALA A 219 -12.38 -3.36 -4.33
CA ALA A 219 -11.35 -2.96 -5.29
C ALA A 219 -10.06 -3.76 -5.06
N CYS A 220 -9.62 -3.87 -3.81
CA CYS A 220 -8.45 -4.65 -3.42
C CYS A 220 -8.61 -6.14 -3.75
N LYS A 221 -9.80 -6.73 -3.63
CA LYS A 221 -10.07 -8.12 -4.07
C LYS A 221 -9.83 -8.32 -5.56
N ILE A 222 -10.35 -7.41 -6.39
CA ILE A 222 -10.17 -7.46 -7.85
C ILE A 222 -8.67 -7.39 -8.17
N LEU A 223 -7.97 -6.44 -7.58
CA LEU A 223 -6.54 -6.21 -7.80
C LEU A 223 -5.69 -7.38 -7.29
N ASN A 224 -6.04 -7.95 -6.13
CA ASN A 224 -5.40 -9.16 -5.62
C ASN A 224 -5.54 -10.34 -6.58
N GLY A 225 -6.71 -10.49 -7.23
CA GLY A 225 -6.90 -11.52 -8.26
C GLY A 225 -5.96 -11.33 -9.46
N ILE A 226 -5.67 -10.08 -9.84
CA ILE A 226 -4.72 -9.75 -10.91
C ILE A 226 -3.28 -10.06 -10.49
N TYR A 227 -2.90 -9.68 -9.26
CA TYR A 227 -1.52 -9.81 -8.79
C TYR A 227 -1.14 -11.21 -8.28
N ASN A 228 -2.07 -12.00 -7.76
CA ASN A 228 -1.78 -13.32 -7.17
C ASN A 228 -2.07 -14.50 -8.09
N GLY A 229 -2.70 -14.27 -9.25
CA GLY A 229 -3.37 -15.35 -9.98
C GLY A 229 -4.58 -15.86 -9.20
N VAL A 230 -5.58 -16.39 -9.90
CA VAL A 230 -6.87 -16.75 -9.30
C VAL A 230 -6.68 -17.82 -8.20
N GLN A 231 -6.63 -17.41 -6.93
CA GLN A 231 -6.86 -18.25 -5.77
C GLN A 231 -8.04 -17.68 -4.98
N GLN A 232 -9.18 -18.35 -5.11
CA GLN A 232 -10.46 -18.00 -4.45
C GLN A 232 -10.57 -18.51 -3.00
N SER A 233 -9.45 -18.83 -2.34
CA SER A 233 -9.48 -19.29 -0.95
C SER A 233 -8.48 -18.52 -0.10
N GLN A 234 -8.89 -17.35 0.39
CA GLN A 234 -8.24 -16.74 1.55
C GLN A 234 -9.30 -16.32 2.55
N ASN A 235 -9.11 -16.73 3.81
CA ASN A 235 -9.85 -16.20 4.93
C ASN A 235 -9.52 -14.70 5.03
N GLU A 236 -10.50 -13.86 4.74
CA GLU A 236 -10.37 -12.40 4.88
C GLU A 236 -10.32 -12.06 6.37
N LEU A 237 -9.24 -11.43 6.83
CA LEU A 237 -9.25 -10.69 8.09
C LEU A 237 -9.58 -9.24 7.76
N ARG A 238 -10.79 -8.79 8.08
CA ARG A 238 -11.19 -7.39 7.87
C ARG A 238 -10.72 -6.52 9.02
N GLU A 239 -10.41 -5.26 8.74
CA GLU A 239 -10.00 -4.29 9.77
C GLU A 239 -11.07 -4.17 10.88
N MET A 240 -12.36 -4.19 10.52
CA MET A 240 -13.46 -4.21 11.49
C MET A 240 -13.54 -5.50 12.33
N GLU A 241 -13.14 -6.64 11.77
CA GLU A 241 -13.15 -7.94 12.47
C GLU A 241 -11.99 -8.04 13.45
N ILE A 242 -10.85 -7.43 13.13
CA ILE A 242 -9.69 -7.33 14.03
C ILE A 242 -10.05 -6.56 15.28
N GLN A 243 -10.72 -5.41 15.15
CA GLN A 243 -11.14 -4.63 16.31
C GLN A 243 -12.01 -5.47 17.25
N THR A 244 -12.95 -6.25 16.68
CA THR A 244 -13.81 -7.17 17.43
C THR A 244 -13.03 -8.29 18.12
N LEU A 245 -12.04 -8.87 17.43
CA LEU A 245 -11.14 -9.90 17.98
C LEU A 245 -10.32 -9.34 19.15
N LEU A 246 -9.74 -8.16 18.99
CA LEU A 246 -8.85 -7.58 20.00
C LEU A 246 -9.62 -7.07 21.23
N SER A 247 -10.80 -6.47 21.03
CA SER A 247 -11.63 -6.01 22.15
C SER A 247 -12.25 -7.17 22.93
N ASN A 248 -12.73 -8.22 22.24
CA ASN A 248 -13.54 -9.26 22.86
C ASN A 248 -12.74 -10.50 23.27
N ILE A 249 -11.63 -10.81 22.59
CA ILE A 249 -10.84 -12.02 22.84
C ILE A 249 -9.54 -11.68 23.59
N PHE A 250 -8.80 -10.67 23.12
CA PHE A 250 -7.53 -10.28 23.76
C PHE A 250 -7.69 -9.25 24.87
N THR A 251 -8.88 -8.66 25.03
CA THR A 251 -9.18 -7.63 26.03
C THR A 251 -8.16 -6.47 26.03
N ILE A 252 -7.57 -6.17 24.87
CA ILE A 252 -6.63 -5.05 24.75
C ILE A 252 -7.43 -3.77 24.90
N ASN A 253 -7.29 -3.13 26.06
CA ASN A 253 -7.94 -1.86 26.33
C ASN A 253 -7.23 -0.75 25.56
N ASN A 254 -8.00 0.12 24.90
CA ASN A 254 -7.51 1.32 24.23
C ASN A 254 -6.72 2.26 25.17
N ASP A 255 -6.92 2.15 26.49
CA ASP A 255 -6.24 2.95 27.52
C ASP A 255 -4.90 2.35 28.01
N MET A 256 -4.55 1.12 27.62
CA MET A 256 -3.30 0.48 28.06
C MET A 256 -2.08 1.25 27.52
N ASN A 257 -0.98 1.36 28.26
CA ASN A 257 0.21 2.01 27.73
C ASN A 257 0.78 1.21 26.53
N VAL A 258 1.13 1.90 25.43
CA VAL A 258 1.56 1.21 24.20
C VAL A 258 2.90 0.50 24.40
N LEU A 259 3.80 1.06 25.21
CA LEU A 259 5.11 0.48 25.47
C LEU A 259 5.02 -0.72 26.41
N GLU A 260 4.16 -0.66 27.43
CA GLU A 260 3.89 -1.82 28.28
C GLU A 260 3.30 -2.98 27.47
N LEU A 261 2.40 -2.69 26.53
CA LEU A 261 1.86 -3.70 25.62
C LEU A 261 2.97 -4.31 24.76
N ASP A 262 3.84 -3.47 24.20
CA ASP A 262 4.99 -3.89 23.39
C ASP A 262 5.97 -4.77 24.18
N ASP A 263 6.24 -4.44 25.43
CA ASP A 263 7.13 -5.19 26.34
C ASP A 263 6.56 -6.59 26.67
N ILE A 264 5.24 -6.75 26.70
CA ILE A 264 4.58 -8.05 26.94
C ILE A 264 4.64 -8.96 25.70
N LEU A 265 4.65 -8.35 24.50
CA LEU A 265 4.56 -9.07 23.22
C LEU A 265 5.94 -9.38 22.60
N SER A 266 7.00 -8.71 23.06
CA SER A 266 8.38 -8.85 22.57
C SER A 266 9.17 -9.92 23.33
#